data_AF-A0A920A0P2-F1
#
_entry.id   AF-A0A920A0P2-F1
#
_cell.length_a   1.000
_cell.length_b   1.000
_cell.length_c   1.000
_cell.angle_alpha   90.00
_cell.angle_beta   90.00
_cell.angle_gamma   90.00
#
_symmetry.space_group_name_H-M   'P 1'
#
loop_
_entity.id
_entity.type
_entity.pdbx_description
1 polymer ?
#
loop_
_entity_poly.entity_id
_entity_poly.type
_entity_poly.pdbx_seq_one_letter_code
_entity_poly.pdbx_strand_id
1 'polypeptide(L)'
;MVNNVVDELIREKVKLSKINEYQIKIKDEEYAEFEINFFARNKINQDEILNLLEENKINYQEFKKYLMGELAWNKLINGLFFRLTSISDLEVDELISKNPSLSVEQAENLVIQRQLDLQSSKLLRDIMNEATIEYK
;
A
#
# COMPACT_ATOMS: atom_id res chain seq x y z
N MET A 1 -3.88 25.77 -0.05
CA MET A 1 -2.82 24.74 0.14
C MET A 1 -2.56 24.51 1.63
N VAL A 2 -3.54 24.05 2.42
CA VAL A 2 -3.38 23.95 3.89
C VAL A 2 -3.83 22.61 4.51
N ASN A 3 -4.38 21.63 3.75
CA ASN A 3 -4.90 20.39 4.36
C ASN A 3 -4.34 19.04 3.87
N ASN A 4 -3.32 18.99 3.01
CA ASN A 4 -2.82 17.70 2.48
C ASN A 4 -2.40 16.71 3.58
N VAL A 5 -1.72 17.17 4.62
CA VAL A 5 -1.29 16.31 5.75
C VAL A 5 -2.49 15.83 6.56
N VAL A 6 -3.49 16.69 6.76
CA VAL A 6 -4.72 16.33 7.48
C VAL A 6 -5.51 15.30 6.67
N ASP A 7 -5.59 15.47 5.35
CA ASP A 7 -6.27 14.54 4.46
C ASP A 7 -5.57 13.17 4.42
N GLU A 8 -4.23 13.15 4.44
CA GLU A 8 -3.45 11.91 4.56
C GLU A 8 -3.71 11.19 5.88
N LEU A 9 -3.73 11.92 7.00
CA LEU A 9 -4.06 11.36 8.30
C LEU A 9 -5.51 10.84 8.36
N ILE A 10 -6.46 11.55 7.75
CA ILE A 10 -7.85 11.09 7.64
C ILE A 10 -7.91 9.78 6.85
N ARG A 11 -7.22 9.72 5.70
CA ARG A 11 -7.14 8.51 4.87
C ARG A 11 -6.56 7.33 5.65
N GLU A 12 -5.48 7.55 6.40
CA GLU A 12 -4.87 6.55 7.27
C GLU A 12 -5.88 6.01 8.30
N LYS A 13 -6.60 6.90 8.99
CA LYS A 13 -7.61 6.49 9.98
C LYS A 13 -8.77 5.73 9.35
N VAL A 14 -9.22 6.11 8.17
CA VAL A 14 -10.26 5.39 7.43
C VAL A 14 -9.79 3.98 7.04
N LYS A 15 -8.57 3.84 6.54
CA LYS A 15 -7.95 2.54 6.24
C LYS A 15 -7.94 1.64 7.49
N LEU A 16 -7.44 2.15 8.62
CA LEU A 16 -7.38 1.42 9.88
C LEU A 16 -8.76 1.00 10.38
N SER A 17 -9.78 1.86 10.25
CA SER A 17 -11.15 1.54 10.61
C SER A 17 -11.69 0.36 9.79
N LYS A 18 -11.45 0.35 8.48
CA LYS A 18 -11.89 -0.74 7.60
C LYS A 18 -11.12 -2.04 7.83
N ILE A 19 -9.81 -1.96 8.06
CA ILE A 19 -9.01 -3.14 8.44
C ILE A 19 -9.59 -3.81 9.70
N ASN A 20 -9.99 -3.00 10.68
CA ASN A 20 -10.61 -3.49 11.91
C ASN A 20 -12.00 -4.09 11.67
N GLU A 21 -12.82 -3.48 10.81
CA GLU A 21 -14.15 -3.98 10.42
C GLU A 21 -14.09 -5.37 9.76
N TYR A 22 -13.11 -5.56 8.87
CA TYR A 22 -12.86 -6.85 8.20
C TYR A 22 -12.02 -7.82 9.05
N GLN A 23 -11.64 -7.43 10.28
CA GLN A 23 -10.82 -8.23 11.21
C GLN A 23 -9.57 -8.84 10.57
N ILE A 24 -8.89 -8.08 9.70
CA ILE A 24 -7.69 -8.56 9.03
C ILE A 24 -6.57 -8.71 10.06
N LYS A 25 -6.15 -9.95 10.31
CA LYS A 25 -5.02 -10.26 11.19
C LYS A 25 -3.75 -10.44 10.37
N ILE A 26 -2.71 -9.69 10.72
CA ILE A 26 -1.35 -9.92 10.26
C ILE A 26 -0.63 -10.74 11.31
N LYS A 27 0.07 -11.79 10.89
CA LYS A 27 1.01 -12.51 11.76
C LYS A 27 2.35 -11.79 11.77
N ASP A 28 3.06 -11.83 12.90
CA ASP A 28 4.39 -11.19 13.01
C ASP A 28 5.39 -11.75 11.98
N GLU A 29 5.29 -13.03 11.63
CA GLU A 29 6.11 -13.67 10.58
C GLU A 29 5.86 -13.04 9.20
N GLU A 30 4.59 -12.79 8.85
CA GLU A 30 4.20 -12.15 7.58
C GLU A 30 4.70 -10.70 7.51
N TYR A 31 4.71 -10.01 8.65
CA TYR A 31 5.29 -8.67 8.75
C TYR A 31 6.80 -8.69 8.55
N ALA A 32 7.52 -9.64 9.16
CA ALA A 32 8.97 -9.72 9.04
C ALA A 32 9.41 -9.96 7.58
N GLU A 33 8.71 -10.83 6.86
CA GLU A 33 8.96 -11.05 5.43
C GLU A 33 8.65 -9.79 4.60
N PHE A 34 7.54 -9.10 4.90
CA PHE A 34 7.20 -7.85 4.23
C PHE A 34 8.26 -6.77 4.47
N GLU A 35 8.75 -6.64 5.70
CA GLU A 35 9.76 -5.67 6.08
C GLU A 35 11.07 -5.89 5.32
N ILE A 36 11.57 -7.13 5.29
CA ILE A 36 12.76 -7.50 4.52
C ILE A 36 12.57 -7.15 3.03
N ASN A 37 11.42 -7.50 2.46
CA ASN A 37 11.09 -7.20 1.07
C ASN A 37 10.92 -5.69 0.81
N PHE A 38 10.47 -4.93 1.80
CA PHE A 38 10.34 -3.47 1.70
C PHE A 38 11.72 -2.80 1.64
N PHE A 39 12.63 -3.18 2.54
CA PHE A 39 14.00 -2.64 2.53
C PHE A 39 14.75 -3.05 1.26
N ALA A 40 14.63 -4.32 0.85
CA ALA A 40 15.28 -4.84 -0.36
C ALA A 40 14.81 -4.10 -1.63
N ARG A 41 13.50 -3.88 -1.78
CA ARG A 41 12.93 -3.18 -2.95
C ARG A 41 13.34 -1.71 -3.02
N ASN A 42 13.38 -1.04 -1.88
CA ASN A 42 13.73 0.38 -1.83
C ASN A 42 15.24 0.62 -1.88
N LYS A 43 16.07 -0.43 -1.81
CA LYS A 43 17.54 -0.34 -1.69
C LYS A 43 17.96 0.51 -0.49
N ILE A 44 17.18 0.45 0.59
CA ILE A 44 17.43 1.22 1.81
C ILE A 44 18.02 0.27 2.84
N ASN A 45 19.11 0.67 3.50
CA ASN A 45 19.67 -0.08 4.61
C ASN A 45 18.80 0.12 5.85
N GLN A 46 18.39 -0.97 6.49
CA GLN A 46 17.59 -0.95 7.70
C GLN A 46 18.28 -0.14 8.82
N ASP A 47 19.60 -0.30 8.97
CA ASP A 47 20.41 0.45 9.94
C ASP A 47 20.41 1.96 9.67
N GLU A 48 20.37 2.38 8.40
CA GLU A 48 20.33 3.80 8.03
C GLU A 48 18.97 4.43 8.41
N ILE A 49 17.87 3.69 8.21
CA ILE A 49 16.54 4.12 8.64
C ILE A 49 16.45 4.16 10.17
N LEU A 50 17.00 3.16 10.87
CA LEU A 50 17.01 3.14 12.33
C LEU A 50 17.77 4.35 12.88
N ASN A 51 18.95 4.65 12.33
CA ASN A 51 19.72 5.84 12.72
C ASN A 51 18.95 7.14 12.44
N LEU A 52 18.31 7.27 11.27
CA LEU A 52 17.48 8.44 10.96
C LEU A 52 16.29 8.58 11.92
N LEU A 53 15.63 7.47 12.27
CA LEU A 53 14.52 7.48 13.23
C LEU A 53 15.00 7.90 14.63
N GLU A 54 16.15 7.39 15.09
CA GLU A 54 16.75 7.77 16.37
C GLU A 54 17.16 9.25 16.41
N GLU A 55 17.83 9.74 15.36
CA GLU A 55 18.23 11.15 15.23
C GLU A 55 17.02 12.09 15.28
N ASN A 56 15.90 11.68 14.69
CA ASN A 56 14.65 12.43 14.67
C ASN A 56 13.76 12.16 15.89
N LYS A 57 14.21 11.35 16.86
CA LYS A 57 13.46 10.93 18.06
C LYS A 57 12.10 10.29 17.72
N ILE A 58 12.01 9.61 16.59
CA ILE A 58 10.82 8.90 16.14
C ILE A 58 10.88 7.48 16.69
N ASN A 59 9.79 7.04 17.33
CA ASN A 59 9.71 5.69 17.84
C ASN A 59 9.51 4.69 16.68
N TYR A 60 10.46 3.77 16.51
CA TYR A 60 10.38 2.69 15.52
C TYR A 60 9.08 1.86 15.66
N GLN A 61 8.51 1.75 16.85
CA GLN A 61 7.22 1.08 17.05
C GLN A 61 6.07 1.75 16.30
N GLU A 62 6.09 3.09 16.15
CA GLU A 62 5.07 3.80 15.38
C GLU A 62 5.26 3.56 13.88
N PHE A 63 6.50 3.53 13.41
CA PHE A 63 6.81 3.16 12.03
C PHE A 63 6.38 1.72 11.72
N LYS A 64 6.64 0.78 12.63
CA LYS A 64 6.17 -0.61 12.54
C LYS A 64 4.65 -0.70 12.46
N LYS A 65 3.92 0.04 13.30
CA LYS A 65 2.44 0.10 13.25
C LYS A 65 1.94 0.63 11.92
N TYR A 66 2.57 1.68 11.40
CA TYR A 66 2.23 2.24 10.10
C TYR A 66 2.43 1.22 8.97
N LEU A 67 3.59 0.56 8.92
CA LEU A 67 3.86 -0.49 7.93
C LEU A 67 2.92 -1.69 8.07
N MET A 68 2.57 -2.09 9.30
CA MET A 68 1.54 -3.11 9.54
C MET A 68 0.18 -2.66 8.99
N GLY A 69 -0.21 -1.40 9.19
CA GLY A 69 -1.44 -0.85 8.62
C GLY A 69 -1.47 -0.92 7.10
N GLU A 70 -0.38 -0.54 6.44
CA GLU A 70 -0.26 -0.62 4.98
C GLU A 70 -0.26 -2.07 4.47
N LEU A 71 0.40 -2.99 5.17
CA LEU A 71 0.36 -4.42 4.83
C LEU A 71 -1.07 -4.98 4.94
N ALA A 72 -1.80 -4.62 6.01
CA ALA A 72 -3.17 -5.09 6.23
C ALA A 72 -4.12 -4.51 5.19
N TRP A 73 -3.92 -3.24 4.83
CA TRP A 73 -4.67 -2.59 3.77
C TRP A 73 -4.45 -3.31 2.44
N ASN A 74 -3.18 -3.54 2.06
CA ASN A 74 -2.86 -4.28 0.85
C ASN A 74 -3.49 -5.68 0.85
N LYS A 75 -3.44 -6.40 1.97
CA LYS A 75 -4.08 -7.72 2.11
C LYS A 75 -5.60 -7.65 1.93
N LEU A 76 -6.25 -6.63 2.48
CA LEU A 76 -7.68 -6.39 2.30
C LEU A 76 -8.02 -6.13 0.83
N ILE A 77 -7.29 -5.21 0.18
CA ILE A 77 -7.51 -4.85 -1.22
C ILE A 77 -7.29 -6.05 -2.14
N ASN A 78 -6.21 -6.81 -1.94
CA ASN A 78 -5.98 -8.06 -2.66
C ASN A 78 -7.14 -9.03 -2.43
N GLY A 79 -7.58 -9.23 -1.19
CA GLY A 79 -8.70 -10.11 -0.88
C GLY A 79 -10.02 -9.73 -1.56
N LEU A 80 -10.30 -8.43 -1.67
CA LEU A 80 -11.54 -7.91 -2.26
C LEU A 80 -11.50 -7.86 -3.80
N PHE A 81 -10.39 -7.42 -4.39
CA PHE A 81 -10.33 -7.01 -5.79
C PHE A 81 -9.44 -7.90 -6.67
N PHE A 82 -8.60 -8.77 -6.12
CA PHE A 82 -7.71 -9.62 -6.93
C PHE A 82 -8.47 -10.50 -7.93
N ARG A 83 -9.65 -11.00 -7.56
CA ARG A 83 -10.49 -11.80 -8.48
C ARG A 83 -11.16 -10.96 -9.58
N LEU A 84 -11.16 -9.64 -9.41
CA LEU A 84 -11.76 -8.69 -10.35
C LEU A 84 -10.72 -8.06 -11.28
N THR A 85 -9.42 -8.27 -11.01
CA THR A 85 -8.36 -7.81 -11.91
C THR A 85 -8.34 -8.66 -13.17
N SER A 86 -8.06 -8.03 -14.30
CA SER A 86 -7.93 -8.69 -15.60
C SER A 86 -6.70 -8.16 -16.30
N ILE A 87 -5.83 -9.06 -16.74
CA ILE A 87 -4.64 -8.68 -17.48
C ILE A 87 -5.03 -8.46 -18.94
N SER A 88 -4.68 -7.30 -19.50
CA SER A 88 -4.76 -7.05 -20.93
C SER A 88 -3.38 -7.22 -21.57
N ASP A 89 -3.30 -8.00 -22.64
CA ASP A 89 -2.06 -8.20 -23.42
C ASP A 89 -1.46 -6.87 -23.89
N LEU A 90 -2.30 -5.89 -24.25
CA LEU A 90 -1.87 -4.54 -24.63
C LEU A 90 -1.14 -3.81 -23.50
N GLU A 91 -1.61 -3.95 -22.25
CA GLU A 91 -0.97 -3.31 -21.09
C GLU A 91 0.37 -3.96 -20.76
N VAL A 92 0.46 -5.28 -20.92
CA VAL A 92 1.69 -6.06 -20.74
C VAL A 92 2.71 -5.67 -21.81
N ASP A 93 2.29 -5.62 -23.08
CA ASP A 93 3.12 -5.22 -24.20
C ASP A 93 3.64 -3.79 -24.03
N GLU A 94 2.79 -2.86 -23.60
CA GLU A 94 3.22 -1.49 -23.30
C GLU A 94 4.29 -1.43 -22.19
N LEU A 95 4.14 -2.25 -21.14
CA LEU A 95 5.09 -2.31 -20.03
C LEU A 95 6.44 -2.86 -20.47
N ILE A 96 6.44 -3.94 -21.24
CA ILE A 96 7.66 -4.56 -21.77
C ILE A 96 8.33 -3.63 -22.79
N SER A 97 7.54 -2.95 -23.62
CA SER A 97 8.03 -1.96 -24.58
C SER A 97 8.76 -0.80 -23.89
N LYS A 98 8.23 -0.35 -22.74
CA LYS A 98 8.83 0.74 -21.94
C LYS A 98 10.02 0.26 -21.10
N ASN A 99 10.02 -0.99 -20.65
CA ASN A 99 11.08 -1.59 -19.84
C ASN A 99 11.40 -3.02 -20.33
N PRO A 100 12.28 -3.16 -21.35
CA PRO A 100 12.59 -4.46 -21.96
C PRO A 100 13.28 -5.46 -21.02
N SER A 101 13.73 -5.01 -19.85
CA SER A 101 14.33 -5.87 -18.82
C SER A 101 13.32 -6.62 -17.97
N LEU A 102 12.02 -6.31 -18.09
CA LEU A 102 10.95 -7.00 -17.38
C LEU A 102 10.62 -8.33 -18.06
N SER A 103 10.45 -9.39 -17.27
CA SER A 103 9.80 -10.61 -17.76
C SER A 103 8.31 -10.38 -17.98
N VAL A 104 7.68 -11.21 -18.80
CA VAL A 104 6.22 -11.17 -19.03
C VAL A 104 5.47 -11.32 -17.70
N GLU A 105 5.87 -12.27 -16.86
CA GLU A 105 5.28 -12.47 -15.52
C GLU A 105 5.43 -11.22 -14.62
N GLN A 106 6.57 -10.53 -14.68
CA GLN A 106 6.75 -9.28 -13.92
C GLN A 106 5.84 -8.16 -14.44
N ALA A 107 5.68 -8.07 -15.77
CA ALA A 107 4.78 -7.11 -16.37
C ALA A 107 3.31 -7.40 -16.00
N GLU A 108 2.86 -8.66 -16.06
CA GLU A 108 1.53 -9.09 -15.63
C GLU A 108 1.25 -8.73 -14.16
N ASN A 109 2.19 -9.05 -13.27
CA ASN A 109 2.08 -8.70 -11.85
C ASN A 109 1.96 -7.18 -11.65
N LEU A 110 2.71 -6.37 -12.42
CA LEU A 110 2.61 -4.91 -12.36
C LEU A 110 1.25 -4.39 -12.85
N VAL A 111 0.65 -5.01 -13.88
CA VAL A 111 -0.71 -4.66 -14.33
C VAL A 111 -1.72 -4.94 -13.22
N ILE A 112 -1.65 -6.12 -12.60
CA ILE A 112 -2.53 -6.47 -11.47
C ILE A 112 -2.37 -5.47 -10.33
N GLN A 113 -1.13 -5.18 -9.90
CA GLN A 113 -0.88 -4.23 -8.81
C GLN A 113 -1.45 -2.84 -9.12
N ARG A 114 -1.25 -2.32 -10.35
CA ARG A 114 -1.83 -1.03 -10.75
C ARG A 114 -3.35 -1.02 -10.67
N GLN A 115 -4.01 -2.08 -11.12
CA GLN A 115 -5.46 -2.17 -11.04
C GLN A 115 -5.93 -2.21 -9.58
N LEU A 116 -5.25 -2.96 -8.72
CA LEU A 116 -5.53 -2.99 -7.29
C LEU A 116 -5.35 -1.62 -6.63
N ASP A 117 -4.30 -0.88 -6.98
CA ASP A 117 -4.06 0.47 -6.47
C ASP A 117 -5.15 1.46 -6.87
N LEU A 118 -5.66 1.34 -8.10
CA LEU A 118 -6.79 2.14 -8.58
C LEU A 118 -8.08 1.79 -7.81
N GLN A 119 -8.35 0.50 -7.59
CA GLN A 119 -9.51 0.07 -6.80
C GLN A 119 -9.39 0.51 -5.33
N SER A 120 -8.20 0.41 -4.74
CA SER A 120 -7.87 0.91 -3.41
C SER A 120 -8.18 2.40 -3.28
N SER A 121 -7.69 3.20 -4.23
CA SER A 121 -7.92 4.64 -4.26
C SER A 121 -9.39 5.00 -4.43
N LYS A 122 -10.10 4.27 -5.31
CA LYS A 122 -11.52 4.45 -5.55
C LYS A 122 -12.33 4.12 -4.29
N LEU A 123 -12.10 2.96 -3.68
CA LEU A 123 -12.77 2.53 -2.45
C LEU A 123 -12.60 3.58 -1.35
N LEU A 124 -11.37 4.05 -1.15
CA LEU A 124 -11.07 5.06 -0.13
C LEU A 124 -11.84 6.35 -0.38
N ARG A 125 -11.88 6.82 -1.63
CA ARG A 125 -12.66 8.00 -2.03
C ARG A 125 -14.16 7.79 -1.82
N ASP A 126 -14.69 6.63 -2.20
CA ASP A 126 -16.12 6.33 -2.08
C ASP A 126 -16.53 6.28 -0.59
N ILE A 127 -15.73 5.67 0.28
CA ILE A 127 -15.95 5.68 1.75
C ILE A 127 -15.93 7.12 2.29
N MET A 128 -14.96 7.93 1.89
CA MET A 128 -14.87 9.32 2.35
C MET A 128 -16.06 10.15 1.89
N ASN A 129 -16.58 9.91 0.68
CA ASN A 129 -17.78 10.58 0.18
C ASN A 129 -19.05 10.14 0.90
N GLU A 130 -19.25 8.84 1.11
CA GLU A 130 -20.39 8.31 1.86
C GLU A 130 -20.44 8.83 3.29
N ALA A 131 -19.27 8.95 3.94
CA ALA A 131 -19.15 9.49 5.29
C ALA A 131 -19.24 11.03 5.33
N THR A 132 -19.50 11.71 4.21
CA THR A 132 -19.57 13.17 4.08
C THR A 132 -18.26 13.88 4.52
N ILE A 133 -17.13 13.18 4.44
CA ILE A 133 -15.81 13.67 4.90
C ILE A 133 -15.23 14.68 3.89
N GLU A 134 -15.55 14.54 2.60
CA GLU A 134 -15.07 15.44 1.53
C GLU A 134 -15.88 16.75 1.41
N TYR A 135 -16.99 16.90 2.13
CA TYR A 135 -17.79 18.14 2.10
C TYR A 135 -17.34 19.10 3.20
N LYS A 136 -16.25 19.84 2.95
CA LYS A 136 -15.90 21.05 3.71
C LYS A 136 -15.50 22.19 2.79
#